data_AF-A0A2V8FNX8-F1
#
_entry.id   AF-A0A2V8FNX8-F1
#
_cell.length_a   1.000
_cell.length_b   1.000
_cell.length_c   1.000
_cell.angle_alpha   90.00
_cell.angle_beta   90.00
_cell.angle_gamma   90.00
#
_symmetry.space_group_name_H-M   'P 1'
#
loop_
_entity.id
_entity.type
_entity.pdbx_description
1 polymer ?
#
loop_
_entity_poly.entity_id
_entity_poly.type
_entity_poly.pdbx_seq_one_letter_code
_entity_poly.pdbx_strand_id
1 'polypeptide(L)'
;MLIHRMLRSQIGLLFGAIILGIAVPSAYGFGRLRMGVAMWFLLVTGKVYFTGVSLARARLRSASARTRRVAWLPVAVLTAAIAIVASAIARAFLAAPPSSVRRALQLLSEVSLQPLPRIVLWPFAAITSPLFLSSAPAGAYLAALAGSAVVLALSTAWVLKSDEAFQDAAAEAAQRRKRQPQGQLAVSYRTRSAGWTLAPTGRPEAAFAWKAAMQTLRVVDKRGLARFVAILFVLTLAATSVGREGPAATLGAFAIAAALFAILMAPQILRVDMRQDLRHLELLKTWPVKSSAVVRGELLWPGVFLTAIAWTMIAVAMTLSGTVMPKVGLGWRLGGGGAIAIVAPALVFAQLTIQNAVALVFPAWVPLGNQRPRGLDAMGQRLIMLGGTWLSLVVMALPGALAGAIVWYALGRFLGPAVLVPAAAVCTVTIALEVLLATEALGPAYEQLDLMAVERDEQ
;
A
#
# COMPACT_ATOMS: atom_id res chain seq x y z
N MET A 1 -18.20 10.13 -23.58
CA MET A 1 -16.98 9.40 -23.15
C MET A 1 -16.84 9.31 -21.62
N LEU A 2 -16.84 10.42 -20.88
CA LEU A 2 -16.58 10.42 -19.42
C LEU A 2 -17.68 9.72 -18.59
N ILE A 3 -18.96 9.93 -18.94
CA ILE A 3 -20.11 9.23 -18.34
C ILE A 3 -20.00 7.71 -18.55
N HIS A 4 -19.69 7.26 -19.77
CA HIS A 4 -19.51 5.83 -20.07
C HIS A 4 -18.35 5.20 -19.27
N ARG A 5 -17.24 5.92 -19.12
CA ARG A 5 -16.10 5.50 -18.27
C ARG A 5 -16.45 5.48 -16.78
N MET A 6 -17.31 6.39 -16.33
CA MET A 6 -17.83 6.38 -14.96
C MET A 6 -18.77 5.20 -14.74
N LEU A 7 -19.67 4.92 -15.68
CA LEU A 7 -20.64 3.81 -15.63
C LEU A 7 -19.93 2.45 -15.60
N ARG A 8 -18.94 2.23 -16.47
CA ARG A 8 -18.16 0.97 -16.52
C ARG A 8 -17.47 0.64 -15.19
N SER A 9 -17.13 1.67 -14.41
CA SER A 9 -16.44 1.52 -13.13
C SER A 9 -17.37 1.34 -11.93
N GLN A 10 -18.66 1.62 -12.09
CA GLN A 10 -19.63 1.44 -11.02
C GLN A 10 -19.66 -0.01 -10.53
N ILE A 11 -19.45 -0.98 -11.44
CA ILE A 11 -19.41 -2.40 -11.12
C ILE A 11 -18.29 -2.72 -10.12
N GLY A 12 -17.07 -2.23 -10.37
CA GLY A 12 -15.93 -2.44 -9.46
C GLY A 12 -16.10 -1.72 -8.12
N LEU A 13 -16.72 -0.54 -8.12
CA LEU A 13 -17.02 0.23 -6.92
C LEU A 13 -18.09 -0.42 -6.05
N LEU A 14 -19.13 -0.96 -6.68
CA LEU A 14 -20.22 -1.65 -6.02
C LEU A 14 -19.71 -2.96 -5.40
N PHE A 15 -18.86 -3.70 -6.12
CA PHE A 15 -18.21 -4.89 -5.58
C PHE A 15 -17.32 -4.58 -4.36
N GLY A 16 -16.47 -3.54 -4.44
CA GLY A 16 -15.64 -3.10 -3.31
C GLY A 16 -16.48 -2.67 -2.10
N ALA A 17 -17.58 -1.96 -2.33
CA ALA A 17 -18.50 -1.54 -1.28
C ALA A 17 -19.23 -2.72 -0.60
N ILE A 18 -19.62 -3.74 -1.36
CA ILE A 18 -20.22 -4.97 -0.83
C ILE A 18 -19.24 -5.70 0.09
N ILE A 19 -18.00 -5.91 -0.35
CA ILE A 19 -16.98 -6.61 0.46
C ILE A 19 -16.77 -5.89 1.80
N LEU A 20 -16.58 -4.57 1.76
CA LEU A 20 -16.40 -3.76 2.96
C LEU A 20 -17.66 -3.77 3.85
N GLY A 21 -18.86 -3.77 3.27
CA GLY A 21 -20.12 -3.88 4.00
C GLY A 21 -20.32 -5.24 4.69
N ILE A 22 -19.82 -6.33 4.10
CA ILE A 22 -19.87 -7.69 4.69
C ILE A 22 -18.85 -7.84 5.83
N ALA A 23 -17.68 -7.22 5.71
CA ALA A 23 -16.61 -7.31 6.70
C ALA A 23 -16.95 -6.63 8.05
N VAL A 24 -17.94 -5.74 8.08
CA VAL A 24 -18.37 -5.05 9.31
C VAL A 24 -19.35 -5.94 10.10
N PRO A 25 -19.03 -6.28 11.36
CA PRO A 25 -19.96 -7.01 12.23
C PRO A 25 -21.26 -6.20 12.40
N SER A 26 -22.41 -6.83 12.11
CA SER A 26 -23.73 -6.23 12.31
C SER A 26 -24.69 -7.28 12.84
N ALA A 27 -25.52 -6.88 13.82
CA ALA A 27 -26.53 -7.73 14.45
C ALA A 27 -27.67 -8.12 13.48
N TYR A 28 -27.87 -7.37 12.40
CA TYR A 28 -28.92 -7.61 11.41
C TYR A 28 -28.36 -7.49 9.98
N GLY A 29 -28.82 -8.35 9.05
CA GLY A 29 -28.40 -8.30 7.65
C GLY A 29 -28.66 -6.95 6.97
N PHE A 30 -29.71 -6.25 7.39
CA PHE A 30 -30.07 -4.92 6.87
C PHE A 30 -29.03 -3.84 7.21
N GLY A 31 -28.31 -3.97 8.33
CA GLY A 31 -27.22 -3.05 8.71
C GLY A 31 -26.02 -3.17 7.78
N ARG A 32 -25.69 -4.40 7.34
CA ARG A 32 -24.62 -4.65 6.35
C ARG A 32 -24.96 -4.03 5.00
N LEU A 33 -26.22 -4.14 4.58
CA LEU A 33 -26.70 -3.52 3.34
C LEU A 33 -26.58 -1.99 3.40
N ARG A 34 -27.05 -1.35 4.48
CA ARG A 34 -26.92 0.11 4.69
C ARG A 34 -25.45 0.54 4.68
N MET A 35 -24.58 -0.21 5.36
CA MET A 35 -23.14 0.08 5.36
C MET A 35 -22.52 -0.03 3.96
N GLY A 36 -22.91 -1.05 3.18
CA GLY A 36 -22.49 -1.23 1.80
C GLY A 36 -22.92 -0.06 0.91
N VAL A 37 -24.17 0.39 1.02
CA VAL A 37 -24.68 1.55 0.26
C VAL A 37 -23.94 2.84 0.65
N ALA A 38 -23.75 3.09 1.94
CA ALA A 38 -22.98 4.24 2.44
C ALA A 38 -21.53 4.22 1.91
N MET A 39 -20.88 3.05 1.93
CA MET A 39 -19.53 2.88 1.42
C MET A 39 -19.48 3.11 -0.10
N TRP A 40 -20.48 2.65 -0.84
CA TRP A 40 -20.59 2.89 -2.28
C TRP A 40 -20.66 4.39 -2.60
N PHE A 41 -21.52 5.15 -1.92
CA PHE A 41 -21.60 6.60 -2.08
C PHE A 41 -20.26 7.30 -1.81
N LEU A 42 -19.54 6.88 -0.76
CA LEU A 42 -18.23 7.42 -0.42
C LEU A 42 -17.19 7.13 -1.52
N LEU A 43 -17.12 5.89 -2.01
CA LEU A 43 -16.18 5.49 -3.05
C LEU A 43 -16.47 6.19 -4.39
N VAL A 44 -17.75 6.31 -4.77
CA VAL A 44 -18.16 7.02 -6.00
C VAL A 44 -17.82 8.50 -5.91
N THR A 45 -18.13 9.16 -4.79
CA THR A 45 -17.81 10.58 -4.58
C THR A 45 -16.29 10.80 -4.63
N GLY A 46 -15.51 9.92 -4.00
CA GLY A 46 -14.06 9.92 -4.09
C GLY A 46 -13.57 9.81 -5.54
N LYS A 47 -14.18 8.93 -6.36
CA LYS A 47 -13.83 8.79 -7.79
C LYS A 47 -13.98 10.10 -8.55
N VAL A 48 -15.17 10.69 -8.43
CA VAL A 48 -15.55 11.92 -9.13
C VAL A 48 -14.59 13.02 -8.73
N TYR A 49 -14.36 13.18 -7.43
CA TYR A 49 -13.43 14.18 -6.89
C TYR A 49 -11.99 14.01 -7.43
N PHE A 50 -11.41 12.80 -7.38
CA PHE A 50 -10.06 12.56 -7.90
C PHE A 50 -9.95 12.84 -9.41
N THR A 51 -11.01 12.52 -10.17
CA THR A 51 -11.09 12.84 -11.60
C THR A 51 -11.04 14.35 -11.80
N GLY A 52 -11.85 15.12 -11.06
CA GLY A 52 -11.83 16.58 -11.11
C GLY A 52 -10.50 17.20 -10.69
N VAL A 53 -9.86 16.71 -9.63
CA VAL A 53 -8.54 17.18 -9.17
C VAL A 53 -7.46 16.91 -10.22
N SER A 54 -7.52 15.76 -10.89
CA SER A 54 -6.57 15.42 -11.95
C SER A 54 -6.68 16.39 -13.15
N LEU A 55 -7.91 16.75 -13.53
CA LEU A 55 -8.21 17.75 -14.55
C LEU A 55 -7.74 19.16 -14.11
N ALA A 56 -8.01 19.55 -12.87
CA ALA A 56 -7.57 20.84 -12.32
C ALA A 56 -6.03 20.95 -12.28
N ARG A 57 -5.32 19.87 -11.92
CA ARG A 57 -3.86 19.83 -11.93
C ARG A 57 -3.29 19.91 -13.35
N ALA A 58 -3.95 19.29 -14.33
CA ALA A 58 -3.57 19.41 -15.73
C ALA A 58 -3.70 20.86 -16.23
N ARG A 59 -4.76 21.58 -15.82
CA ARG A 59 -4.95 23.01 -16.12
C ARG A 59 -3.85 23.90 -15.52
N LEU A 60 -3.41 23.65 -14.29
CA LEU A 60 -2.30 24.40 -13.66
C LEU A 60 -0.97 24.27 -14.41
N ARG A 61 -0.78 23.20 -15.19
CA ARG A 61 0.40 22.96 -16.03
C ARG A 61 0.27 23.49 -17.46
N SER A 62 -0.87 24.06 -17.82
CA SER A 62 -1.07 24.70 -19.13
C SER A 62 -0.41 26.08 -19.20
N ALA A 63 0.06 26.46 -20.39
CA ALA A 63 0.84 27.69 -20.61
C ALA A 63 0.02 28.99 -20.62
N SER A 64 -1.32 28.92 -20.66
CA SER A 64 -2.19 30.09 -20.78
C SER A 64 -2.49 30.76 -19.42
N ALA A 65 -2.17 32.05 -19.31
CA ALA A 65 -2.34 32.83 -18.07
C ALA A 65 -3.80 32.92 -17.59
N ARG A 66 -4.77 32.97 -18.50
CA ARG A 66 -6.21 33.02 -18.18
C ARG A 66 -6.72 31.71 -17.56
N THR A 67 -6.31 30.57 -18.13
CA THR A 67 -6.63 29.23 -17.62
C THR A 67 -5.95 28.97 -16.27
N ARG A 68 -4.74 29.50 -16.08
CA ARG A 68 -4.03 29.43 -14.80
C ARG A 68 -4.76 30.19 -13.69
N ARG A 69 -5.25 31.42 -13.93
CA ARG A 69 -6.01 32.19 -12.91
C ARG A 69 -7.28 31.48 -12.45
N VAL A 70 -8.06 30.92 -13.37
CA VAL A 70 -9.27 30.13 -13.02
C VAL A 70 -8.90 28.85 -12.28
N ALA A 71 -7.77 28.23 -12.60
CA ALA A 71 -7.27 27.04 -11.91
C ALA A 71 -6.70 27.31 -10.50
N TRP A 72 -6.42 28.56 -10.13
CA TRP A 72 -6.00 28.95 -8.78
C TRP A 72 -7.18 29.13 -7.81
N LEU A 73 -8.41 29.34 -8.29
CA LEU A 73 -9.60 29.50 -7.43
C LEU A 73 -9.84 28.30 -6.49
N PRO A 74 -9.81 27.03 -6.96
CA PRO A 74 -9.96 25.88 -6.07
C PRO A 74 -8.82 25.76 -5.05
N VAL A 75 -7.61 26.17 -5.43
CA VAL A 75 -6.45 26.17 -4.53
C VAL A 75 -6.63 27.22 -3.45
N ALA A 76 -7.04 28.44 -3.82
CA ALA A 76 -7.32 29.53 -2.88
C ALA A 76 -8.42 29.16 -1.89
N VAL A 77 -9.53 28.57 -2.36
CA VAL A 77 -10.62 28.09 -1.51
C VAL A 77 -10.15 26.99 -0.56
N LEU A 78 -9.34 26.03 -1.05
CA LEU A 78 -8.78 24.98 -0.21
C LEU A 78 -7.81 25.55 0.85
N THR A 79 -6.95 26.51 0.48
CA THR A 79 -6.05 27.15 1.43
C THR A 79 -6.80 27.96 2.48
N ALA A 80 -7.87 28.65 2.09
CA ALA A 80 -8.73 29.37 3.02
C ALA A 80 -9.46 28.41 3.98
N ALA A 81 -10.01 27.30 3.46
CA ALA A 81 -10.62 26.25 4.26
C ALA A 81 -9.64 25.65 5.28
N ILE A 82 -8.40 25.34 4.85
CA ILE A 82 -7.34 24.85 5.73
C ILE A 82 -7.00 25.89 6.79
N ALA A 83 -6.85 27.16 6.42
CA ALA A 83 -6.55 28.24 7.36
C ALA A 83 -7.67 28.44 8.39
N ILE A 84 -8.94 28.35 7.99
CA ILE A 84 -10.10 28.46 8.91
C ILE A 84 -10.08 27.32 9.92
N VAL A 85 -9.88 26.07 9.49
CA VAL A 85 -9.85 24.92 10.39
C VAL A 85 -8.60 24.92 11.26
N ALA A 86 -7.42 25.18 10.67
CA ALA A 86 -6.16 25.24 11.41
C ALA A 86 -6.14 26.36 12.45
N SER A 87 -6.69 27.54 12.13
CA SER A 87 -6.80 28.64 13.10
C SER A 87 -7.82 28.34 14.22
N ALA A 88 -8.90 27.61 13.93
CA ALA A 88 -9.84 27.17 14.96
C ALA A 88 -9.20 26.13 15.91
N ILE A 89 -8.45 25.17 15.35
CA ILE A 89 -7.69 24.18 16.13
C ILE A 89 -6.60 24.87 16.96
N ALA A 90 -5.80 25.75 16.35
CA ALA A 90 -4.73 26.46 17.04
C ALA A 90 -5.27 27.29 18.21
N ARG A 91 -6.37 28.02 18.01
CA ARG A 91 -7.03 28.77 19.09
C ARG A 91 -7.53 27.86 20.22
N ALA A 92 -8.13 26.71 19.89
CA ALA A 92 -8.58 25.75 20.89
C ALA A 92 -7.43 25.12 21.69
N PHE A 93 -6.31 24.80 21.02
CA PHE A 93 -5.13 24.22 21.67
C PHE A 93 -4.35 25.25 22.48
N LEU A 94 -4.32 26.51 22.06
CA LEU A 94 -3.71 27.61 22.83
C LEU A 94 -4.53 27.97 24.07
N ALA A 95 -5.86 27.90 23.97
CA ALA A 95 -6.75 28.16 25.11
C ALA A 95 -6.73 27.03 26.15
N ALA A 96 -6.59 25.78 25.72
CA ALA A 96 -6.50 24.61 26.59
C ALA A 96 -5.53 23.57 26.01
N PRO A 97 -4.25 23.58 26.41
CA PRO A 97 -3.27 22.63 25.90
C PRO A 97 -3.68 21.20 26.29
N PRO A 98 -3.79 20.27 25.32
CA PRO A 98 -4.29 18.93 25.61
C PRO A 98 -3.28 18.13 26.43
N SER A 99 -3.69 17.70 27.62
CA SER A 99 -2.91 16.82 28.50
C SER A 99 -3.05 15.32 28.17
N SER A 100 -3.95 14.95 27.23
CA SER A 100 -4.18 13.56 26.82
C SER A 100 -4.81 13.44 25.42
N VAL A 101 -4.65 12.28 24.77
CA VAL A 101 -5.29 11.96 23.47
C VAL A 101 -6.80 12.12 23.53
N ARG A 102 -7.43 11.62 24.59
CA ARG A 102 -8.87 11.71 24.76
C ARG A 102 -9.30 13.18 24.82
N ARG A 103 -8.56 14.04 25.53
CA ARG A 103 -8.87 15.47 25.57
C ARG A 103 -8.60 16.15 24.24
N ALA A 104 -7.54 15.78 23.52
CA ALA A 104 -7.28 16.28 22.16
C ALA A 104 -8.41 15.90 21.19
N LEU A 105 -8.91 14.66 21.24
CA LEU A 105 -10.04 14.20 20.42
C LEU A 105 -11.34 14.92 20.80
N GLN A 106 -11.58 15.18 22.09
CA GLN A 106 -12.71 15.98 22.55
C GLN A 106 -12.62 17.43 22.04
N LEU A 107 -11.46 18.08 22.17
CA LEU A 107 -11.25 19.43 21.65
C LEU A 107 -11.44 19.49 20.12
N LEU A 108 -10.96 18.48 19.39
CA LEU A 108 -11.21 18.37 17.94
C LEU A 108 -12.70 18.23 17.63
N SER A 109 -13.44 17.46 18.43
CA SER A 109 -14.90 17.34 18.27
C SER A 109 -15.63 18.66 18.58
N GLU A 110 -15.21 19.38 19.62
CA GLU A 110 -15.75 20.69 19.99
C GLU A 110 -15.48 21.73 18.89
N VAL A 111 -14.26 21.75 18.32
CA VAL A 111 -13.88 22.62 17.19
C VAL A 111 -14.71 22.30 15.95
N SER A 112 -14.99 21.03 15.67
CA SER A 112 -15.81 20.65 14.52
C SER A 112 -17.26 21.14 14.59
N LEU A 113 -17.76 21.45 15.79
CA LEU A 113 -19.12 21.95 16.01
C LEU A 113 -19.23 23.48 15.92
N GLN A 114 -18.09 24.20 15.90
CA GLN A 114 -18.06 25.65 15.73
C GLN A 114 -18.63 26.07 14.36
N PRO A 115 -19.26 27.25 14.23
CA PRO A 115 -20.02 27.63 13.03
C PRO A 115 -19.17 27.66 11.75
N LEU A 116 -17.95 28.20 11.82
CA LEU A 116 -17.05 28.32 10.66
C LEU A 116 -16.45 26.95 10.24
N PRO A 117 -15.81 26.17 11.14
CA PRO A 117 -15.35 24.82 10.82
C PRO A 117 -16.48 23.90 10.36
N ARG A 118 -17.68 24.01 10.94
CA ARG A 118 -18.84 23.19 10.56
C ARG A 118 -19.22 23.39 9.09
N ILE A 119 -19.22 24.62 8.59
CA ILE A 119 -19.53 24.90 7.17
C ILE A 119 -18.45 24.30 6.26
N VAL A 120 -17.17 24.50 6.61
CA VAL A 120 -16.04 24.01 5.82
C VAL A 120 -15.98 22.47 5.80
N LEU A 121 -16.26 21.83 6.94
CA LEU A 121 -16.22 20.39 7.11
C LEU A 121 -17.53 19.70 6.71
N TRP A 122 -18.61 20.45 6.49
CA TRP A 122 -19.93 19.92 6.11
C TRP A 122 -19.89 18.91 4.97
N PRO A 123 -19.23 19.15 3.81
CA PRO A 123 -19.21 18.16 2.73
C PRO A 123 -18.51 16.85 3.13
N PHE A 124 -17.49 16.91 3.98
CA PHE A 124 -16.80 15.72 4.49
C PHE A 124 -17.66 14.97 5.53
N ALA A 125 -18.34 15.71 6.40
CA ALA A 125 -19.28 15.17 7.36
C ALA A 125 -20.47 14.52 6.62
N ALA A 126 -21.02 15.15 5.58
CA ALA A 126 -22.14 14.64 4.81
C ALA A 126 -21.81 13.31 4.10
N ILE A 127 -20.60 13.16 3.55
CA ILE A 127 -20.16 11.90 2.92
C ILE A 127 -19.96 10.78 3.96
N THR A 128 -19.48 11.11 5.15
CA THR A 128 -19.11 10.10 6.17
C THR A 128 -20.25 9.76 7.14
N SER A 129 -21.22 10.66 7.34
CA SER A 129 -22.36 10.49 8.25
C SER A 129 -23.16 9.20 8.02
N PRO A 130 -23.45 8.77 6.77
CA PRO A 130 -24.18 7.51 6.52
C PRO A 130 -23.49 6.25 7.07
N LEU A 131 -22.15 6.27 7.19
CA LEU A 131 -21.39 5.12 7.73
C LEU A 131 -21.65 4.94 9.23
N PHE A 132 -21.68 6.05 9.97
CA PHE A 132 -21.90 6.05 11.42
C PHE A 132 -23.38 5.87 11.79
N LEU A 133 -24.29 6.33 10.93
CA LEU A 133 -25.75 6.22 11.12
C LEU A 133 -26.33 4.92 10.53
N SER A 134 -25.49 3.98 10.09
CA SER A 134 -25.92 2.69 9.52
C SER A 134 -26.77 1.84 10.47
N SER A 135 -26.54 1.99 11.77
CA SER A 135 -27.28 1.31 12.86
C SER A 135 -28.39 2.18 13.49
N ALA A 136 -28.55 3.42 13.03
CA ALA A 136 -29.55 4.36 13.53
C ALA A 136 -30.93 4.14 12.85
N PRO A 137 -32.01 4.79 13.34
CA PRO A 137 -33.33 4.73 12.72
C PRO A 137 -33.29 5.12 11.24
N ALA A 138 -34.16 4.50 10.43
CA ALA A 138 -34.16 4.64 8.98
C ALA A 138 -34.24 6.10 8.49
N GLY A 139 -35.00 6.97 9.18
CA GLY A 139 -35.12 8.38 8.83
C GLY A 139 -33.80 9.17 8.93
N ALA A 140 -33.03 8.95 10.02
CA ALA A 140 -31.74 9.60 10.21
C ALA A 140 -30.70 9.12 9.17
N TYR A 141 -30.74 7.83 8.83
CA TYR A 141 -29.90 7.26 7.78
C TYR A 141 -30.24 7.83 6.39
N LEU A 142 -31.52 7.95 6.03
CA LEU A 142 -31.96 8.52 4.75
C LEU A 142 -31.60 10.00 4.62
N ALA A 143 -31.74 10.79 5.69
CA ALA A 143 -31.31 12.18 5.70
C ALA A 143 -29.79 12.32 5.49
N ALA A 144 -28.99 11.47 6.14
CA ALA A 144 -27.55 11.45 5.92
C ALA A 144 -27.19 11.03 4.48
N LEU A 145 -27.90 10.03 3.92
CA LEU A 145 -27.72 9.58 2.55
C LEU A 145 -28.04 10.70 1.54
N ALA A 146 -29.12 11.45 1.78
CA ALA A 146 -29.49 12.61 0.98
C ALA A 146 -28.39 13.69 1.02
N GLY A 147 -27.83 13.96 2.20
CA GLY A 147 -26.67 14.86 2.35
C GLY A 147 -25.47 14.41 1.51
N SER A 148 -25.11 13.12 1.55
CA SER A 148 -24.05 12.56 0.71
C SER A 148 -24.38 12.65 -0.78
N ALA A 149 -25.63 12.45 -1.17
CA ALA A 149 -26.08 12.53 -2.57
C ALA A 149 -25.95 13.96 -3.12
N VAL A 150 -26.25 14.98 -2.31
CA VAL A 150 -26.04 16.40 -2.68
C VAL A 150 -24.57 16.67 -2.97
N VAL A 151 -23.65 16.20 -2.11
CA VAL A 151 -22.21 16.39 -2.33
C VAL A 151 -21.75 15.66 -3.59
N LEU A 152 -22.23 14.45 -3.84
CA LEU A 152 -21.95 13.69 -5.05
C LEU A 152 -22.44 14.45 -6.30
N ALA A 153 -23.68 14.96 -6.29
CA ALA A 153 -24.24 15.72 -7.40
C ALA A 153 -23.44 17.00 -7.70
N LEU A 154 -23.08 17.76 -6.66
CA LEU A 154 -22.24 18.96 -6.78
C LEU A 154 -20.86 18.64 -7.35
N SER A 155 -20.22 17.58 -6.84
CA SER A 155 -18.91 17.15 -7.34
C SER A 155 -18.96 16.69 -8.80
N THR A 156 -20.05 16.04 -9.21
CA THR A 156 -20.26 15.56 -10.58
C THR A 156 -20.52 16.73 -11.53
N ALA A 157 -21.39 17.66 -11.14
CA ALA A 157 -21.65 18.88 -11.91
C ALA A 157 -20.37 19.71 -12.12
N TRP A 158 -19.53 19.82 -11.08
CA TRP A 158 -18.23 20.47 -11.19
C TRP A 158 -17.29 19.76 -12.19
N VAL A 159 -17.22 18.43 -12.15
CA VAL A 159 -16.38 17.64 -13.06
C VAL A 159 -16.86 17.75 -14.51
N LEU A 160 -18.16 17.65 -14.77
CA LEU A 160 -18.73 17.76 -16.11
C LEU A 160 -18.42 19.14 -16.73
N LYS A 161 -18.69 20.22 -15.99
CA LYS A 161 -18.36 21.58 -16.41
C LYS A 161 -16.85 21.79 -16.62
N SER A 162 -16.02 21.05 -15.88
CA SER A 162 -14.56 21.11 -16.01
C SER A 162 -14.01 20.26 -17.16
N ASP A 163 -14.72 19.23 -17.60
CA ASP A 163 -14.30 18.39 -18.73
C ASP A 163 -14.54 19.10 -20.06
N GLU A 164 -15.74 19.68 -20.27
CA GLU A 164 -16.08 20.43 -21.48
C GLU A 164 -15.05 21.53 -21.75
N ALA A 165 -14.80 22.40 -20.76
CA ALA A 165 -13.81 23.46 -20.88
C ALA A 165 -12.35 22.97 -20.96
N PHE A 166 -12.07 21.69 -20.66
CA PHE A 166 -10.74 21.08 -20.88
C PHE A 166 -10.62 20.46 -22.28
N GLN A 167 -11.67 19.84 -22.81
CA GLN A 167 -11.69 19.30 -24.17
C GLN A 167 -11.43 20.40 -25.20
N ASP A 168 -12.06 21.57 -25.04
CA ASP A 168 -11.85 22.73 -25.90
C ASP A 168 -10.38 23.22 -25.83
N ALA A 169 -9.84 23.38 -24.62
CA ALA A 169 -8.47 23.85 -24.42
C ALA A 169 -7.40 22.82 -24.86
N ALA A 170 -7.69 21.53 -24.74
CA ALA A 170 -6.80 20.45 -25.15
C ALA A 170 -6.76 20.30 -26.67
N ALA A 171 -7.88 20.49 -27.37
CA ALA A 171 -7.93 20.51 -28.84
C ALA A 171 -7.04 21.62 -29.41
N GLU A 172 -7.14 22.84 -28.86
CA GLU A 172 -6.29 23.98 -29.24
C GLU A 172 -4.81 23.73 -28.94
N ALA A 173 -4.49 23.14 -27.78
CA ALA A 173 -3.11 22.82 -27.40
C ALA A 173 -2.51 21.66 -28.23
N ALA A 174 -3.33 20.67 -28.62
CA ALA A 174 -2.92 19.58 -29.50
C ALA A 174 -2.61 20.08 -30.92
N GLN A 175 -3.38 21.04 -31.44
CA GLN A 175 -3.05 21.73 -32.69
C GLN A 175 -1.74 22.51 -32.62
N ARG A 176 -1.40 23.11 -31.46
CA ARG A 176 -0.11 23.79 -31.26
C ARG A 176 1.06 22.81 -31.07
N ARG A 177 0.83 21.66 -30.41
CA ARG A 177 1.86 20.60 -30.24
C ARG A 177 2.18 19.87 -31.54
N LYS A 178 1.23 19.72 -32.47
CA LYS A 178 1.52 19.24 -33.84
C LYS A 178 2.51 20.13 -34.60
N ARG A 179 2.71 21.38 -34.15
CA ARG A 179 3.66 22.34 -34.73
C ARG A 179 5.01 22.44 -33.99
N GLN A 180 5.21 21.71 -32.89
CA GLN A 180 6.47 21.71 -32.15
C GLN A 180 7.05 20.29 -32.06
N PRO A 181 8.28 20.04 -32.55
CA PRO A 181 8.92 18.75 -32.37
C PRO A 181 9.13 18.48 -30.87
N GLN A 182 8.57 17.38 -30.41
CA GLN A 182 8.47 17.04 -28.99
C GLN A 182 9.81 16.47 -28.52
N GLY A 183 10.67 17.34 -27.96
CA GLY A 183 11.91 16.93 -27.32
C GLY A 183 11.64 16.04 -26.11
N GLN A 184 11.80 14.72 -26.28
CA GLN A 184 11.81 13.78 -25.17
C GLN A 184 13.00 14.11 -24.26
N LEU A 185 12.71 14.44 -23.00
CA LEU A 185 13.75 14.59 -21.97
C LEU A 185 14.40 13.22 -21.76
N ALA A 186 15.51 12.99 -22.48
CA ALA A 186 16.33 11.80 -22.34
C ALA A 186 16.75 11.67 -20.86
N VAL A 187 16.30 10.60 -20.22
CA VAL A 187 16.71 10.26 -18.85
C VAL A 187 18.19 9.92 -18.91
N SER A 188 19.07 10.83 -18.48
CA SER A 188 20.51 10.56 -18.44
C SER A 188 20.81 9.61 -17.29
N TYR A 189 21.16 8.37 -17.61
CA TYR A 189 21.68 7.42 -16.62
C TYR A 189 23.13 7.79 -16.31
N ARG A 190 23.37 8.48 -15.19
CA ARG A 190 24.74 8.70 -14.69
C ARG A 190 25.23 7.42 -14.01
N THR A 191 26.22 6.77 -14.61
CA THR A 191 26.92 5.62 -14.02
C THR A 191 27.73 6.08 -12.80
N ARG A 192 27.27 5.73 -11.60
CA ARG A 192 28.07 5.84 -10.37
C ARG A 192 28.84 4.54 -10.14
N SER A 193 30.12 4.64 -9.80
CA SER A 193 30.93 3.53 -9.30
C SER A 193 30.29 3.01 -8.00
N ALA A 194 30.04 1.72 -7.90
CA ALA A 194 29.68 1.09 -6.63
C ALA A 194 30.81 0.15 -6.19
N GLY A 195 30.96 -0.01 -4.88
CA GLY A 195 32.11 -0.68 -4.26
C GLY A 195 32.04 -2.21 -4.21
N TRP A 196 31.05 -2.86 -4.83
CA TRP A 196 30.94 -4.32 -4.84
C TRP A 196 31.08 -4.86 -6.25
N THR A 197 32.24 -5.45 -6.56
CA THR A 197 32.53 -6.13 -7.83
C THR A 197 32.18 -7.61 -7.73
N LEU A 198 31.39 -8.12 -8.68
CA LEU A 198 31.04 -9.53 -8.78
C LEU A 198 32.26 -10.36 -9.23
N ALA A 199 32.41 -11.57 -8.70
CA ALA A 199 33.41 -12.52 -9.18
C ALA A 199 33.10 -12.95 -10.63
N PRO A 200 34.13 -13.22 -11.46
CA PRO A 200 33.94 -13.60 -12.86
C PRO A 200 33.31 -14.99 -13.06
N THR A 201 33.34 -15.85 -12.04
CA THR A 201 32.72 -17.17 -12.05
C THR A 201 31.80 -17.34 -10.83
N GLY A 202 30.68 -18.03 -11.00
CA GLY A 202 29.75 -18.28 -9.91
C GLY A 202 28.39 -18.80 -10.36
N ARG A 203 27.52 -18.99 -9.37
CA ARG A 203 26.14 -19.38 -9.57
C ARG A 203 25.36 -18.25 -10.27
N PRO A 204 24.57 -18.54 -11.32
CA PRO A 204 23.82 -17.50 -12.04
C PRO A 204 22.84 -16.74 -11.13
N GLU A 205 22.30 -17.40 -10.09
CA GLU A 205 21.40 -16.76 -9.13
C GLU A 205 22.08 -15.56 -8.42
N ALA A 206 23.40 -15.64 -8.16
CA ALA A 206 24.16 -14.58 -7.51
C ALA A 206 24.38 -13.36 -8.41
N ALA A 207 24.46 -13.57 -9.74
CA ALA A 207 24.63 -12.48 -10.70
C ALA A 207 23.36 -11.61 -10.77
N PHE A 208 22.18 -12.24 -10.79
CA PHE A 208 20.90 -11.53 -10.72
C PHE A 208 20.69 -10.84 -9.36
N ALA A 209 21.04 -11.52 -8.26
CA ALA A 209 20.99 -10.91 -6.93
C ALA A 209 21.91 -9.67 -6.84
N TRP A 210 23.12 -9.74 -7.42
CA TRP A 210 24.04 -8.60 -7.48
C TRP A 210 23.49 -7.46 -8.33
N LYS A 211 22.90 -7.76 -9.50
CA LYS A 211 22.24 -6.77 -10.36
C LYS A 211 21.16 -6.01 -9.58
N ALA A 212 20.26 -6.75 -8.92
CA ALA A 212 19.20 -6.16 -8.09
C ALA A 212 19.78 -5.35 -6.91
N ALA A 213 20.84 -5.85 -6.25
CA ALA A 213 21.55 -5.13 -5.21
C ALA A 213 22.09 -3.79 -5.68
N MET A 214 22.77 -3.79 -6.81
CA MET A 214 23.35 -2.59 -7.40
C MET A 214 22.30 -1.58 -7.84
N GLN A 215 21.16 -2.03 -8.37
CA GLN A 215 20.03 -1.15 -8.68
C GLN A 215 19.49 -0.47 -7.41
N THR A 216 19.25 -1.23 -6.35
CA THR A 216 18.77 -0.65 -5.08
C THR A 216 19.79 0.31 -4.46
N LEU A 217 21.07 -0.05 -4.41
CA LEU A 217 22.14 0.79 -3.85
C LEU A 217 22.37 2.08 -4.64
N ARG A 218 22.11 2.07 -5.96
CA ARG A 218 22.20 3.27 -6.82
C ARG A 218 20.99 4.20 -6.67
N VAL A 219 19.82 3.65 -6.36
CA VAL A 219 18.56 4.41 -6.20
C VAL A 219 18.39 4.94 -4.78
N VAL A 220 18.84 4.20 -3.77
CA VAL A 220 18.76 4.61 -2.37
C VAL A 220 19.84 5.66 -2.09
N ASP A 221 19.46 6.93 -2.23
CA ASP A 221 20.30 8.04 -1.82
C ASP A 221 20.49 8.00 -0.30
N LYS A 222 21.72 8.15 0.20
CA LYS A 222 22.04 8.07 1.66
C LYS A 222 21.17 9.04 2.48
N ARG A 223 20.78 10.15 1.86
CA ARG A 223 19.86 11.16 2.41
C ARG A 223 18.43 10.65 2.56
N GLY A 224 17.97 9.76 1.68
CA GLY A 224 16.66 9.11 1.77
C GLY A 224 16.57 8.15 2.94
N LEU A 225 17.61 7.33 3.15
CA LEU A 225 17.71 6.45 4.32
C LEU A 225 17.74 7.27 5.63
N ALA A 226 18.56 8.33 5.67
CA ALA A 226 18.62 9.24 6.82
C ALA A 226 17.27 9.91 7.12
N ARG A 227 16.51 10.32 6.09
CA ARG A 227 15.15 10.86 6.26
C ARG A 227 14.16 9.82 6.78
N PHE A 228 14.24 8.58 6.30
CA PHE A 228 13.39 7.50 6.79
C PHE A 228 13.64 7.21 8.28
N VAL A 229 14.92 7.12 8.67
CA VAL A 229 15.34 6.98 10.07
C VAL A 229 14.91 8.19 10.90
N ALA A 230 15.06 9.42 10.38
CA ALA A 230 14.61 10.64 11.07
C ALA A 230 13.09 10.69 11.23
N ILE A 231 12.31 10.26 10.24
CA ILE A 231 10.85 10.18 10.32
C ILE A 231 10.43 9.14 11.37
N LEU A 232 11.06 7.97 11.38
CA LEU A 232 10.86 6.95 12.42
C LEU A 232 11.20 7.50 13.81
N PHE A 233 12.31 8.23 13.94
CA PHE A 233 12.72 8.86 15.18
C PHE A 233 11.72 9.93 15.65
N VAL A 234 11.25 10.81 14.74
CA VAL A 234 10.26 11.85 15.05
C VAL A 234 8.89 11.25 15.39
N LEU A 235 8.44 10.21 14.68
CA LEU A 235 7.21 9.47 15.01
C LEU A 235 7.31 8.80 16.37
N THR A 236 8.49 8.26 16.70
CA THR A 236 8.77 7.72 18.03
C THR A 236 8.67 8.83 19.08
N LEU A 237 9.34 9.96 18.86
CA LEU A 237 9.32 11.11 19.78
C LEU A 237 7.90 11.68 19.97
N ALA A 238 7.12 11.78 18.89
CA ALA A 238 5.72 12.24 18.92
C ALA A 238 4.77 11.23 19.58
N ALA A 239 5.05 9.93 19.48
CA ALA A 239 4.31 8.90 20.22
C ALA A 239 4.66 8.93 21.72
N THR A 240 5.90 9.31 22.07
CA THR A 240 6.37 9.39 23.46
C THR A 240 5.78 10.56 24.25
N SER A 241 5.40 11.66 23.59
CA SER A 241 4.78 12.83 24.24
C SER A 241 3.30 12.67 24.56
N VAL A 242 2.70 11.54 24.17
CA VAL A 242 1.23 11.36 24.13
C VAL A 242 0.76 10.16 24.98
N GLY A 243 1.64 9.23 25.35
CA GLY A 243 1.31 8.04 26.15
C GLY A 243 1.49 8.22 27.67
N ARG A 244 0.58 7.64 28.48
CA ARG A 244 0.78 7.45 29.93
C ARG A 244 1.77 6.32 30.24
N GLU A 245 2.07 5.48 29.25
CA GLU A 245 3.12 4.46 29.33
C GLU A 245 4.42 5.04 28.78
N GLY A 246 5.55 4.72 29.44
CA GLY A 246 6.83 5.36 29.18
C GLY A 246 7.32 5.24 27.72
N PRO A 247 8.28 6.08 27.30
CA PRO A 247 8.77 6.18 25.92
C PRO A 247 9.23 4.84 25.30
N ALA A 248 9.69 3.92 26.14
CA ALA A 248 10.11 2.59 25.72
C ALA A 248 8.94 1.68 25.31
N ALA A 249 7.75 1.82 25.92
CA ALA A 249 6.57 1.00 25.60
C ALA A 249 5.95 1.41 24.25
N THR A 250 5.88 2.71 23.96
CA THR A 250 5.38 3.21 22.68
C THR A 250 6.30 2.82 21.52
N LEU A 251 7.62 2.92 21.72
CA LEU A 251 8.61 2.48 20.73
C LEU A 251 8.56 0.97 20.50
N GLY A 252 8.42 0.17 21.56
CA GLY A 252 8.30 -1.29 21.42
C GLY A 252 7.01 -1.70 20.69
N ALA A 253 5.88 -1.06 20.97
CA ALA A 253 4.63 -1.31 20.27
C ALA A 253 4.73 -0.93 18.78
N PHE A 254 5.38 0.20 18.47
CA PHE A 254 5.65 0.61 17.10
C PHE A 254 6.57 -0.38 16.39
N ALA A 255 7.63 -0.86 17.05
CA ALA A 255 8.55 -1.85 16.47
C ALA A 255 7.85 -3.17 16.15
N ILE A 256 6.92 -3.64 17.00
CA ILE A 256 6.09 -4.83 16.73
C ILE A 256 5.21 -4.59 15.49
N ALA A 257 4.51 -3.45 15.44
CA ALA A 257 3.66 -3.11 14.30
C ALA A 257 4.47 -2.97 13.00
N ALA A 258 5.64 -2.35 13.07
CA ALA A 258 6.56 -2.18 11.96
C ALA A 258 7.14 -3.52 11.47
N ALA A 259 7.49 -4.44 12.38
CA ALA A 259 7.92 -5.78 12.04
C ALA A 259 6.81 -6.57 11.32
N LEU A 260 5.59 -6.54 11.85
CA LEU A 260 4.44 -7.20 11.23
C LEU A 260 4.14 -6.60 9.85
N PHE A 261 4.20 -5.27 9.73
CA PHE A 261 4.05 -4.56 8.47
C PHE A 261 5.17 -4.93 7.47
N ALA A 262 6.42 -5.04 7.92
CA ALA A 262 7.54 -5.44 7.09
C ALA A 262 7.39 -6.86 6.55
N ILE A 263 6.87 -7.79 7.35
CA ILE A 263 6.66 -9.19 6.94
C ILE A 263 5.44 -9.32 6.02
N LEU A 264 4.32 -8.67 6.32
CA LEU A 264 3.04 -8.90 5.63
C LEU A 264 2.79 -7.93 4.47
N MET A 265 3.15 -6.66 4.63
CA MET A 265 2.78 -5.58 3.71
C MET A 265 3.93 -5.09 2.84
N ALA A 266 5.16 -5.08 3.35
CA ALA A 266 6.28 -4.55 2.57
C ALA A 266 6.50 -5.28 1.24
N PRO A 267 6.43 -6.63 1.14
CA PRO A 267 6.53 -7.31 -0.15
C PRO A 267 5.45 -6.88 -1.15
N GLN A 268 4.26 -6.50 -0.68
CA GLN A 268 3.13 -6.13 -1.55
C GLN A 268 3.21 -4.70 -2.09
N ILE A 269 3.89 -3.84 -1.33
CA ILE A 269 4.11 -2.42 -1.66
C ILE A 269 5.39 -2.27 -2.47
N LEU A 270 6.48 -2.88 -2.00
CA LEU A 270 7.76 -2.98 -2.69
C LEU A 270 7.67 -4.16 -3.66
N ARG A 271 6.88 -3.95 -4.70
CA ARG A 271 6.76 -4.83 -5.86
C ARG A 271 8.07 -4.82 -6.65
N VAL A 272 9.09 -5.48 -6.12
CA VAL A 272 10.34 -5.75 -6.83
C VAL A 272 10.08 -6.99 -7.68
N ASP A 273 9.30 -6.77 -8.72
CA ASP A 273 8.79 -7.83 -9.56
C ASP A 273 9.78 -8.08 -10.70
N MET A 274 9.83 -9.32 -11.21
CA MET A 274 10.45 -9.66 -12.50
C MET A 274 9.93 -8.81 -13.67
N ARG A 275 8.90 -7.98 -13.50
CA ARG A 275 8.28 -7.18 -14.56
C ARG A 275 9.23 -6.23 -15.28
N GLN A 276 10.26 -5.71 -14.60
CA GLN A 276 11.28 -4.92 -15.30
C GLN A 276 12.17 -5.80 -16.19
N ASP A 277 12.36 -7.05 -15.81
CA ASP A 277 13.16 -8.04 -16.52
C ASP A 277 12.37 -8.71 -17.65
N LEU A 278 11.06 -8.92 -17.45
CA LEU A 278 10.13 -9.38 -18.49
C LEU A 278 10.12 -8.43 -19.70
N ARG A 279 10.43 -7.14 -19.55
CA ARG A 279 10.59 -6.22 -20.69
C ARG A 279 11.78 -6.53 -21.59
N HIS A 280 12.75 -7.25 -21.06
CA HIS A 280 13.96 -7.67 -21.77
C HIS A 280 13.99 -9.19 -21.91
N LEU A 281 12.82 -9.84 -21.95
CA LEU A 281 12.69 -11.30 -22.03
C LEU A 281 13.33 -11.87 -23.30
N GLU A 282 13.33 -11.12 -24.41
CA GLU A 282 14.12 -11.45 -25.61
C GLU A 282 15.60 -11.66 -25.30
N LEU A 283 16.21 -10.74 -24.54
CA LEU A 283 17.61 -10.81 -24.17
C LEU A 283 17.84 -11.95 -23.17
N LEU A 284 16.97 -12.10 -22.17
CA LEU A 284 17.09 -13.14 -21.16
C LEU A 284 16.98 -14.55 -21.75
N LYS A 285 16.12 -14.75 -22.76
CA LYS A 285 16.00 -16.03 -23.46
C LYS A 285 17.24 -16.39 -24.29
N THR A 286 18.08 -15.43 -24.67
CA THR A 286 19.35 -15.72 -25.37
C THR A 286 20.46 -16.20 -24.43
N TRP A 287 20.29 -16.07 -23.12
CA TRP A 287 21.33 -16.46 -22.16
C TRP A 287 21.27 -17.96 -21.85
N PRO A 288 22.43 -18.65 -21.75
CA PRO A 288 22.48 -20.08 -21.45
C PRO A 288 22.28 -20.34 -19.94
N VAL A 289 21.15 -19.88 -19.39
CA VAL A 289 20.84 -19.96 -17.96
C VAL A 289 19.47 -20.59 -17.77
N LYS A 290 19.36 -21.51 -16.82
CA LYS A 290 18.10 -22.15 -16.47
C LYS A 290 17.09 -21.10 -15.98
N SER A 291 15.86 -21.15 -16.51
CA SER A 291 14.76 -20.24 -16.18
C SER A 291 14.49 -20.14 -14.66
N SER A 292 14.55 -21.27 -13.94
CA SER A 292 14.36 -21.26 -12.48
C SER A 292 15.49 -20.58 -11.71
N ALA A 293 16.70 -20.54 -12.25
CA ALA A 293 17.82 -19.80 -11.66
C ALA A 293 17.64 -18.28 -11.83
N VAL A 294 17.04 -17.82 -12.93
CA VAL A 294 16.67 -16.41 -13.13
C VAL A 294 15.65 -15.98 -12.09
N VAL A 295 14.56 -16.74 -11.94
CA VAL A 295 13.48 -16.45 -10.98
C VAL A 295 14.03 -16.38 -9.55
N ARG A 296 14.86 -17.34 -9.15
CA ARG A 296 15.48 -17.36 -7.81
C ARG A 296 16.43 -16.18 -7.60
N GLY A 297 17.29 -15.91 -8.58
CA GLY A 297 18.26 -14.84 -8.52
C GLY A 297 17.63 -13.46 -8.34
N GLU A 298 16.54 -13.19 -9.07
CA GLU A 298 15.78 -11.95 -8.93
C GLU A 298 15.01 -11.86 -7.59
N LEU A 299 14.63 -13.01 -6.99
CA LEU A 299 13.96 -13.05 -5.70
C LEU A 299 14.90 -12.88 -4.49
N LEU A 300 16.15 -13.32 -4.64
CA LEU A 300 17.13 -13.38 -3.54
C LEU A 300 17.38 -12.01 -2.90
N TRP A 301 17.70 -11.00 -3.70
CA TRP A 301 18.05 -9.69 -3.14
C TRP A 301 16.88 -8.99 -2.44
N PRO A 302 15.68 -8.86 -3.06
CA PRO A 302 14.52 -8.26 -2.39
C PRO A 302 14.14 -9.03 -1.13
N GLY A 303 14.19 -10.36 -1.16
CA GLY A 303 13.92 -11.21 -0.01
C GLY A 303 14.90 -10.97 1.15
N VAL A 304 16.20 -10.95 0.87
CA VAL A 304 17.24 -10.67 1.87
C VAL A 304 17.10 -9.25 2.42
N PHE A 305 16.88 -8.26 1.55
CA PHE A 305 16.73 -6.86 1.95
C PHE A 305 15.53 -6.64 2.89
N LEU A 306 14.36 -7.19 2.53
CA LEU A 306 13.16 -7.10 3.35
C LEU A 306 13.29 -7.88 4.66
N THR A 307 13.92 -9.05 4.63
CA THR A 307 14.21 -9.85 5.82
C THR A 307 15.13 -9.11 6.78
N ALA A 308 16.18 -8.44 6.27
CA ALA A 308 17.08 -7.65 7.10
C ALA A 308 16.34 -6.51 7.81
N ILE A 309 15.45 -5.80 7.10
CA ILE A 309 14.59 -4.77 7.71
C ILE A 309 13.69 -5.39 8.78
N ALA A 310 13.02 -6.51 8.49
CA ALA A 310 12.17 -7.20 9.45
C ALA A 310 12.96 -7.62 10.71
N TRP A 311 14.15 -8.20 10.57
CA TRP A 311 15.01 -8.59 11.69
C TRP A 311 15.46 -7.39 12.53
N THR A 312 15.79 -6.25 11.93
CA THR A 312 16.11 -5.05 12.72
C THR A 312 14.91 -4.58 13.56
N MET A 313 13.69 -4.60 12.99
CA MET A 313 12.49 -4.24 13.73
C MET A 313 12.14 -5.26 14.82
N ILE A 314 12.31 -6.56 14.54
CA ILE A 314 12.09 -7.63 15.53
C ILE A 314 13.11 -7.51 16.67
N ALA A 315 14.38 -7.25 16.38
CA ALA A 315 15.40 -7.08 17.42
C ALA A 315 15.05 -5.91 18.36
N VAL A 316 14.63 -4.77 17.80
CA VAL A 316 14.15 -3.61 18.60
C VAL A 316 12.88 -3.96 19.38
N ALA A 317 11.95 -4.71 18.78
CA ALA A 317 10.75 -5.18 19.46
C ALA A 317 11.07 -6.13 20.62
N MET A 318 12.07 -7.00 20.46
CA MET A 318 12.48 -7.96 21.50
C MET A 318 13.15 -7.27 22.68
N THR A 319 14.06 -6.31 22.44
CA THR A 319 14.71 -5.55 23.52
C THR A 319 13.72 -4.71 24.32
N LEU A 320 12.70 -4.16 23.66
CA LEU A 320 11.65 -3.35 24.29
C LEU A 320 10.42 -4.16 24.70
N SER A 321 10.37 -5.47 24.44
CA SER A 321 9.22 -6.31 24.77
C SER A 321 8.87 -6.28 26.26
N GLY A 322 9.90 -6.05 27.11
CA GLY A 322 9.86 -5.79 28.56
C GLY A 322 8.77 -4.82 28.98
N THR A 323 8.67 -3.70 28.27
CA THR A 323 7.81 -2.56 28.59
C THR A 323 6.44 -2.66 27.93
N VAL A 324 6.34 -3.32 26.77
CA VAL A 324 5.09 -3.44 26.00
C VAL A 324 4.16 -4.51 26.55
N MET A 325 4.71 -5.66 26.95
CA MET A 325 3.92 -6.83 27.36
C MET A 325 4.21 -7.27 28.79
N PRO A 326 4.13 -6.39 29.81
CA PRO A 326 4.65 -6.64 31.16
C PRO A 326 4.10 -7.92 31.83
N LYS A 327 2.90 -8.35 31.45
CA LYS A 327 2.23 -9.55 31.99
C LYS A 327 2.70 -10.87 31.38
N VAL A 328 3.45 -10.86 30.28
CA VAL A 328 3.91 -12.08 29.59
C VAL A 328 5.26 -12.50 30.16
N GLY A 329 5.47 -13.78 30.49
CA GLY A 329 6.78 -14.23 30.99
C GLY A 329 7.91 -14.03 29.97
N LEU A 330 9.14 -13.76 30.44
CA LEU A 330 10.32 -13.51 29.57
C LEU A 330 10.53 -14.65 28.55
N GLY A 331 10.36 -15.90 28.96
CA GLY A 331 10.50 -17.06 28.08
C GLY A 331 9.53 -17.05 26.90
N TRP A 332 8.28 -16.60 27.09
CA TRP A 332 7.29 -16.46 26.01
C TRP A 332 7.61 -15.29 25.08
N ARG A 333 8.18 -14.20 25.61
CA ARG A 333 8.59 -13.05 24.78
C ARG A 333 9.79 -13.41 23.90
N LEU A 334 10.82 -14.03 24.48
CA LEU A 334 12.00 -14.44 23.74
C LEU A 334 11.71 -15.60 22.79
N GLY A 335 10.95 -16.61 23.23
CA GLY A 335 10.52 -17.73 22.40
C GLY A 335 9.63 -17.29 21.23
N GLY A 336 8.65 -16.41 21.49
CA GLY A 336 7.78 -15.84 20.46
C GLY A 336 8.53 -14.93 19.48
N GLY A 337 9.36 -14.01 19.98
CA GLY A 337 10.19 -13.14 19.15
C GLY A 337 11.18 -13.91 18.29
N GLY A 338 11.85 -14.91 18.86
CA GLY A 338 12.76 -15.80 18.15
C GLY A 338 12.05 -16.64 17.09
N ALA A 339 10.88 -17.20 17.41
CA ALA A 339 10.06 -17.94 16.45
C ALA A 339 9.64 -17.06 15.26
N ILE A 340 9.19 -15.84 15.52
CA ILE A 340 8.85 -14.87 14.46
C ILE A 340 10.08 -14.53 13.62
N ALA A 341 11.24 -14.31 14.25
CA ALA A 341 12.49 -14.02 13.52
C ALA A 341 12.90 -15.15 12.58
N ILE A 342 12.68 -16.40 12.98
CA ILE A 342 13.00 -17.60 12.19
C ILE A 342 12.01 -17.77 11.02
N VAL A 343 10.70 -17.56 11.26
CA VAL A 343 9.65 -17.72 10.25
C VAL A 343 9.57 -16.54 9.27
N ALA A 344 9.97 -15.34 9.69
CA ALA A 344 9.93 -14.11 8.89
C ALA A 344 10.53 -14.26 7.48
N PRO A 345 11.78 -14.74 7.28
CA PRO A 345 12.33 -14.92 5.94
C PRO A 345 11.47 -15.84 5.07
N ALA A 346 11.01 -16.97 5.60
CA ALA A 346 10.18 -17.91 4.84
C ALA A 346 8.87 -17.26 4.35
N LEU A 347 8.20 -16.48 5.20
CA LEU A 347 6.99 -15.75 4.81
C LEU A 347 7.26 -14.65 3.78
N VAL A 348 8.36 -13.92 3.91
CA VAL A 348 8.76 -12.89 2.94
C VAL A 348 9.04 -13.53 1.57
N PHE A 349 9.83 -14.61 1.54
CA PHE A 349 10.12 -15.33 0.29
C PHE A 349 8.87 -15.99 -0.31
N ALA A 350 7.98 -16.55 0.51
CA ALA A 350 6.69 -17.09 0.05
C ALA A 350 5.85 -16.00 -0.62
N GLN A 351 5.69 -14.84 0.00
CA GLN A 351 4.95 -13.72 -0.58
C GLN A 351 5.55 -13.22 -1.89
N LEU A 352 6.87 -13.05 -1.94
CA LEU A 352 7.55 -12.62 -3.16
C LEU A 352 7.38 -13.68 -4.27
N THR A 353 7.44 -14.96 -3.93
CA THR A 353 7.23 -16.06 -4.89
C THR A 353 5.81 -16.03 -5.43
N ILE A 354 4.79 -15.89 -4.57
CA ILE A 354 3.38 -15.80 -4.99
C ILE A 354 3.17 -14.59 -5.94
N GLN A 355 3.72 -13.42 -5.60
CA GLN A 355 3.54 -12.22 -6.42
C GLN A 355 4.20 -12.33 -7.80
N ASN A 356 5.39 -12.94 -7.86
CA ASN A 356 6.08 -13.20 -9.13
C ASN A 356 5.42 -14.34 -9.92
N ALA A 357 4.91 -15.38 -9.25
CA ALA A 357 4.16 -16.47 -9.85
C ALA A 357 2.92 -15.95 -10.59
N VAL A 358 2.15 -15.07 -9.96
CA VAL A 358 0.94 -14.50 -10.58
C VAL A 358 1.30 -13.65 -11.80
N ALA A 359 2.43 -12.93 -11.78
CA ALA A 359 2.90 -12.16 -12.93
C ALA A 359 3.31 -13.06 -14.12
N LEU A 360 3.82 -14.26 -13.85
CA LEU A 360 4.23 -15.23 -14.87
C LEU A 360 3.05 -16.02 -15.43
N VAL A 361 2.15 -16.52 -14.57
CA VAL A 361 1.02 -17.37 -14.96
C VAL A 361 -0.13 -16.55 -15.55
N PHE A 362 -0.33 -15.31 -15.08
CA PHE A 362 -1.42 -14.42 -15.54
C PHE A 362 -0.90 -13.06 -16.02
N PRO A 363 -0.09 -13.01 -17.09
CA PRO A 363 0.52 -11.76 -17.57
C PRO A 363 -0.53 -10.73 -17.99
N ALA A 364 -1.64 -11.16 -18.59
CA ALA A 364 -2.73 -10.29 -19.02
C ALA A 364 -3.45 -9.56 -17.87
N TRP A 365 -3.39 -10.10 -16.64
CA TRP A 365 -4.01 -9.50 -15.46
C TRP A 365 -3.09 -8.50 -14.76
N VAL A 366 -1.87 -8.35 -15.28
CA VAL A 366 -0.80 -7.64 -14.64
C VAL A 366 -0.22 -6.61 -15.62
N PRO A 367 -0.53 -5.31 -15.46
CA PRO A 367 -0.01 -4.28 -16.35
C PRO A 367 1.52 -4.25 -16.30
N LEU A 368 2.17 -4.55 -17.42
CA LEU A 368 3.61 -4.47 -17.64
C LEU A 368 3.93 -3.05 -18.12
N GLY A 369 4.29 -2.09 -17.24
CA GLY A 369 4.42 -0.72 -17.75
C GLY A 369 4.34 0.43 -16.77
N ASN A 370 4.55 1.63 -17.30
CA ASN A 370 4.12 2.89 -16.68
C ASN A 370 2.61 3.14 -16.85
N GLN A 371 1.90 2.25 -17.56
CA GLN A 371 0.44 2.18 -17.57
C GLN A 371 -0.07 1.66 -16.23
N ARG A 372 0.09 2.47 -15.18
CA ARG A 372 -0.58 2.24 -13.91
C ARG A 372 -2.08 2.38 -14.20
N PRO A 373 -2.91 1.33 -14.06
CA PRO A 373 -4.35 1.53 -14.05
C PRO A 373 -4.59 2.52 -12.90
N ARG A 374 -5.00 3.74 -13.28
CA ARG A 374 -5.30 4.84 -12.38
C ARG A 374 -6.81 4.95 -12.33
N GLY A 375 -7.36 4.87 -11.13
CA GLY A 375 -8.80 4.87 -10.89
C GLY A 375 -9.22 3.75 -9.95
N LEU A 376 -10.51 3.72 -9.63
CA LEU A 376 -11.05 2.78 -8.65
C LEU A 376 -11.23 1.35 -9.20
N ASP A 377 -11.24 1.15 -10.52
CA ASP A 377 -11.18 -0.19 -11.13
C ASP A 377 -9.85 -0.87 -10.81
N ALA A 378 -8.77 -0.09 -10.80
CA ALA A 378 -7.47 -0.53 -10.33
C ALA A 378 -7.45 -0.84 -8.84
N MET A 379 -8.30 -0.14 -8.05
CA MET A 379 -8.42 -0.41 -6.61
C MET A 379 -9.17 -1.72 -6.37
N GLY A 380 -10.27 -1.98 -7.09
CA GLY A 380 -10.99 -3.27 -7.04
C GLY A 380 -10.08 -4.43 -7.46
N GLN A 381 -9.38 -4.30 -8.59
CA GLN A 381 -8.39 -5.29 -9.02
C GLN A 381 -7.26 -5.48 -7.98
N ARG A 382 -6.76 -4.39 -7.37
CA ARG A 382 -5.76 -4.49 -6.29
C ARG A 382 -6.29 -5.22 -5.08
N LEU A 383 -7.55 -5.00 -4.68
CA LEU A 383 -8.16 -5.69 -3.54
C LEU A 383 -8.35 -7.19 -3.84
N ILE A 384 -8.77 -7.54 -5.05
CA ILE A 384 -8.88 -8.95 -5.47
C ILE A 384 -7.48 -9.60 -5.49
N MET A 385 -6.49 -8.94 -6.07
CA MET A 385 -5.10 -9.42 -6.09
C MET A 385 -4.52 -9.54 -4.69
N LEU A 386 -4.80 -8.58 -3.81
CA LEU A 386 -4.43 -8.60 -2.40
C LEU A 386 -5.05 -9.82 -1.73
N GLY A 387 -6.38 -9.97 -1.81
CA GLY A 387 -7.10 -11.11 -1.24
C GLY A 387 -6.58 -12.45 -1.76
N GLY A 388 -6.35 -12.57 -3.06
CA GLY A 388 -5.76 -13.75 -3.68
C GLY A 388 -4.33 -14.03 -3.19
N THR A 389 -3.51 -13.00 -2.99
CA THR A 389 -2.14 -13.15 -2.44
C THR A 389 -2.18 -13.64 -1.00
N TRP A 390 -3.06 -13.08 -0.17
CA TRP A 390 -3.23 -13.49 1.22
C TRP A 390 -3.80 -14.90 1.33
N LEU A 391 -4.80 -15.26 0.52
CA LEU A 391 -5.35 -16.61 0.47
C LEU A 391 -4.27 -17.62 0.04
N SER A 392 -3.50 -17.30 -1.00
CA SER A 392 -2.39 -18.14 -1.47
C SER A 392 -1.30 -18.27 -0.41
N LEU A 393 -1.00 -17.19 0.33
CA LEU A 393 -0.06 -17.22 1.43
C LEU A 393 -0.54 -18.11 2.57
N VAL A 394 -1.85 -18.07 2.91
CA VAL A 394 -2.43 -18.95 3.92
C VAL A 394 -2.33 -20.41 3.49
N VAL A 395 -2.71 -20.72 2.24
CA VAL A 395 -2.63 -22.08 1.70
C VAL A 395 -1.19 -22.59 1.68
N MET A 396 -0.24 -21.76 1.25
CA MET A 396 1.17 -22.09 1.22
C MET A 396 1.76 -22.22 2.62
N ALA A 397 1.39 -21.37 3.58
CA ALA A 397 1.90 -21.47 4.94
C ALA A 397 1.28 -22.63 5.74
N LEU A 398 0.17 -23.22 5.28
CA LEU A 398 -0.61 -24.20 6.04
C LEU A 398 0.18 -25.49 6.36
N PRO A 399 0.88 -26.14 5.42
CA PRO A 399 1.63 -27.36 5.73
C PRO A 399 2.78 -27.09 6.72
N GLY A 400 3.50 -25.97 6.55
CA GLY A 400 4.53 -25.54 7.50
C GLY A 400 3.97 -25.22 8.88
N ALA A 401 2.82 -24.54 8.95
CA ALA A 401 2.15 -24.24 10.21
C ALA A 401 1.67 -25.51 10.91
N LEU A 402 1.12 -26.49 10.18
CA LEU A 402 0.74 -27.79 10.74
C LEU A 402 1.95 -28.56 11.27
N ALA A 403 3.05 -28.63 10.50
CA ALA A 403 4.28 -29.29 10.93
C ALA A 403 4.85 -28.64 12.21
N GLY A 404 4.90 -27.30 12.25
CA GLY A 404 5.29 -26.56 13.46
C GLY A 404 4.34 -26.78 14.63
N ALA A 405 3.03 -26.84 14.40
CA ALA A 405 2.03 -27.09 15.43
C ALA A 405 2.15 -28.50 16.04
N ILE A 406 2.48 -29.51 15.23
CA ILE A 406 2.74 -30.89 15.70
C ILE A 406 3.95 -30.89 16.65
N VAL A 407 5.05 -30.23 16.26
CA VAL A 407 6.25 -30.10 17.10
C VAL A 407 5.93 -29.34 18.39
N TRP A 408 5.17 -28.26 18.30
CA TRP A 408 4.72 -27.49 19.45
C TRP A 408 3.87 -28.32 20.41
N TYR A 409 2.93 -29.11 19.90
CA TYR A 409 2.08 -29.97 20.72
C TYR A 409 2.87 -31.10 21.38
N ALA A 410 3.75 -31.77 20.63
CA ALA A 410 4.53 -32.90 21.12
C ALA A 410 5.56 -32.50 22.19
N LEU A 411 6.26 -31.38 22.00
CA LEU A 411 7.34 -30.93 22.88
C LEU A 411 6.90 -29.86 23.89
N GLY A 412 5.72 -29.26 23.69
CA GLY A 412 5.16 -28.15 24.47
C GLY A 412 5.13 -28.39 25.97
N ARG A 413 4.81 -29.63 26.36
CA ARG A 413 4.73 -30.05 27.77
C ARG A 413 6.11 -30.11 28.44
N PHE A 414 7.18 -30.35 27.67
CA PHE A 414 8.53 -30.61 28.18
C PHE A 414 9.42 -29.38 28.20
N LEU A 415 9.46 -28.58 27.11
CA LEU A 415 10.34 -27.40 27.05
C LEU A 415 9.61 -26.04 27.22
N GLY A 416 8.29 -26.06 27.45
CA GLY A 416 7.51 -24.85 27.69
C GLY A 416 7.66 -23.82 26.55
N PRO A 417 7.93 -22.53 26.83
CA PRO A 417 8.02 -21.49 25.81
C PRO A 417 9.17 -21.68 24.79
N ALA A 418 10.21 -22.42 25.15
CA ALA A 418 11.37 -22.63 24.29
C ALA A 418 11.05 -23.50 23.05
N VAL A 419 9.96 -24.27 23.10
CA VAL A 419 9.47 -25.12 22.00
C VAL A 419 9.10 -24.31 20.76
N LEU A 420 8.78 -23.03 20.92
CA LEU A 420 8.46 -22.15 19.80
C LEU A 420 9.59 -22.04 18.78
N VAL A 421 10.85 -22.16 19.23
CA VAL A 421 12.04 -22.08 18.34
C VAL A 421 12.15 -23.29 17.41
N PRO A 422 12.18 -24.55 17.89
CA PRO A 422 12.20 -25.72 17.01
C PRO A 422 10.92 -25.85 16.17
N ALA A 423 9.75 -25.49 16.71
CA ALA A 423 8.50 -25.46 15.95
C ALA A 423 8.58 -24.46 14.77
N ALA A 424 9.11 -23.26 15.02
CA ALA A 424 9.36 -22.26 13.99
C ALA A 424 10.38 -22.70 12.96
N ALA A 425 11.45 -23.39 13.38
CA ALA A 425 12.46 -23.92 12.47
C ALA A 425 11.86 -24.95 11.49
N VAL A 426 11.06 -25.89 12.00
CA VAL A 426 10.36 -26.87 11.16
C VAL A 426 9.40 -26.19 10.18
N CYS A 427 8.58 -25.24 10.67
CA CYS A 427 7.69 -24.46 9.82
C CYS A 427 8.46 -23.72 8.70
N THR A 428 9.59 -23.10 9.04
CA THR A 428 10.45 -22.36 8.11
C THR A 428 11.05 -23.27 7.05
N VAL A 429 11.54 -24.45 7.44
CA VAL A 429 12.10 -25.43 6.50
C VAL A 429 11.03 -25.93 5.53
N THR A 430 9.83 -26.25 6.03
CA THR A 430 8.73 -26.70 5.16
C THR A 430 8.34 -25.62 4.16
N ILE A 431 8.15 -24.37 4.60
CA ILE A 431 7.81 -23.26 3.69
C ILE A 431 8.96 -22.99 2.71
N ALA A 432 10.22 -23.08 3.14
CA ALA A 432 11.37 -22.90 2.26
C ALA A 432 11.43 -23.98 1.17
N LEU A 433 11.11 -25.23 1.50
CA LEU A 433 11.00 -26.32 0.53
C LEU A 433 9.87 -26.05 -0.47
N GLU A 434 8.71 -25.57 -0.02
CA GLU A 434 7.60 -25.20 -0.89
C GLU A 434 7.96 -24.03 -1.82
N VAL A 435 8.69 -23.02 -1.32
CA VAL A 435 9.23 -21.92 -2.14
C VAL A 435 10.18 -22.47 -3.22
N LEU A 436 11.06 -23.40 -2.86
CA LEU A 436 12.00 -24.00 -3.81
C LEU A 436 11.29 -24.82 -4.90
N LEU A 437 10.26 -25.59 -4.52
CA LEU A 437 9.44 -26.35 -5.45
C LEU A 437 8.62 -25.42 -6.36
N ALA A 438 7.99 -24.38 -5.79
CA ALA A 438 7.25 -23.38 -6.54
C ALA A 438 8.16 -22.66 -7.55
N THR A 439 9.39 -22.29 -7.16
CA THR A 439 10.33 -21.63 -8.08
C THR A 439 10.85 -22.54 -9.19
N GLU A 440 10.99 -23.87 -8.99
CA GLU A 440 11.24 -24.79 -10.11
C GLU A 440 10.02 -24.92 -11.02
N ALA A 441 8.81 -25.02 -10.44
CA ALA A 441 7.57 -25.16 -11.20
C ALA A 441 7.24 -23.93 -12.06
N LEU A 442 7.77 -22.75 -11.69
CA LEU A 442 7.68 -21.53 -12.49
C LEU A 442 8.62 -21.51 -13.70
N GLY A 443 9.65 -22.37 -13.75
CA GLY A 443 10.60 -22.43 -14.87
C GLY A 443 9.93 -22.71 -16.21
N PRO A 444 9.11 -23.77 -16.35
CA PRO A 444 8.37 -24.05 -17.58
C PRO A 444 7.40 -22.94 -17.99
N ALA A 445 6.73 -22.32 -17.02
CA ALA A 445 5.83 -21.18 -17.29
C ALA A 445 6.59 -19.97 -17.83
N TYR A 446 7.83 -19.76 -17.37
CA TYR A 446 8.71 -18.73 -17.90
C TYR A 446 9.13 -19.00 -19.35
N GLU A 447 9.39 -20.27 -19.70
CA GLU A 447 9.77 -20.67 -21.05
C GLU A 447 8.62 -20.52 -22.05
N GLN A 448 7.39 -20.84 -21.63
CA GLN A 448 6.17 -20.76 -22.42
C GLN A 448 5.67 -19.32 -22.65
N LEU A 449 6.19 -18.32 -21.95
CA LEU A 449 5.83 -16.92 -22.18
C LEU A 449 6.23 -16.49 -23.60
N ASP A 450 5.22 -16.19 -24.42
CA ASP A 450 5.38 -15.71 -25.79
C ASP A 450 5.99 -14.30 -25.80
N LEU A 451 6.94 -14.08 -26.70
CA LEU A 451 7.62 -12.79 -26.91
C LEU A 451 6.62 -11.71 -27.34
N MET A 452 5.57 -12.09 -28.07
CA MET A 452 4.54 -11.18 -28.58
C MET A 452 3.49 -10.79 -27.52
N ALA A 453 3.36 -11.55 -26.42
CA ALA A 453 2.40 -11.27 -25.35
C ALA A 453 2.89 -10.16 -24.41
N VAL A 454 4.19 -9.87 -24.41
CA VAL A 454 4.79 -8.73 -23.72
C VAL A 454 4.89 -7.60 -24.74
N GLU A 455 3.76 -6.96 -25.05
CA GLU A 455 3.74 -5.77 -25.91
C GLU A 455 4.78 -4.77 -25.40
N ARG A 456 5.85 -4.57 -26.19
CA ARG A 456 6.63 -3.34 -26.10
C ARG A 456 5.69 -2.23 -26.54
N ASP A 457 5.61 -1.17 -25.75
CA ASP A 457 5.24 0.13 -26.32
C ASP A 457 6.32 0.45 -27.36
N GLU A 458 6.10 0.05 -28.62
CA GLU A 458 6.86 0.55 -29.75
C GLU A 458 6.50 2.04 -29.92
N GLN A 459 7.38 2.87 -29.34
CA GLN A 459 7.68 4.27 -29.63
C GLN A 459 6.68 5.36 -29.21
#